data_AF-A0A7J6UQJ0-F1
#
_entry.id   AF-A0A7J6UQJ0-F1
#
_cell.length_a   1.000
_cell.length_b   1.000
_cell.length_c   1.000
_cell.angle_alpha   90.00
_cell.angle_beta   90.00
_cell.angle_gamma   90.00
#
_symmetry.space_group_name_H-M   'P 1'
#
loop_
_entity.id
_entity.type
_entity.pdbx_description
1 polymer ?
#
loop_
_entity_poly.entity_id
_entity_poly.type
_entity_poly.pdbx_seq_one_letter_code
_entity_poly.pdbx_strand_id
1 'polypeptide(L)'
;QGTDVELEEEEQQEEVDYGTDAVMESTEVVVQDAAQEKASEETVEVHQETKPRGFVEEGDCEPVEEEERLTTECVFGPLDATLDTTFDRTGGLISSYSTEGFQYLLSGVRASVGAKPGSKHNFVFEVRLVEVLTPLDAQSSSHAHLPAKKHALRVGFSTLDAGVILGAHEATVCFDSDGGIWEGKHRHGRGSRF
;
A
#
# COMPACT_ATOMS: atom_id res chain seq x y z
N GLN A 1 29.68 -59.95 -10.70
CA GLN A 1 28.88 -59.87 -11.94
C GLN A 1 28.08 -58.59 -11.80
N GLY A 2 28.58 -57.50 -12.40
CA GLY A 2 27.94 -56.20 -12.37
C GLY A 2 26.85 -56.16 -13.44
N THR A 3 25.69 -55.65 -13.08
CA THR A 3 24.62 -55.33 -14.00
C THR A 3 24.63 -53.83 -14.22
N ASP A 4 25.08 -53.44 -15.41
CA ASP A 4 24.95 -52.09 -15.94
C ASP A 4 23.46 -51.79 -16.16
N VAL A 5 22.99 -50.67 -15.62
CA VAL A 5 21.65 -50.14 -15.84
C VAL A 5 21.83 -48.93 -16.74
N GLU A 6 21.53 -49.11 -18.02
CA GLU A 6 21.43 -48.03 -18.99
C GLU A 6 20.12 -47.26 -18.73
N LEU A 7 20.25 -45.97 -18.41
CA LEU A 7 19.14 -45.02 -18.32
C LEU A 7 19.09 -44.28 -19.67
N GLU A 8 18.04 -44.56 -20.44
CA GLU A 8 17.70 -43.81 -21.65
C GLU A 8 16.98 -42.52 -21.23
N GLU A 9 17.56 -41.37 -21.57
CA GLU A 9 16.96 -40.04 -21.41
C GLU A 9 16.09 -39.73 -22.64
N GLU A 10 14.76 -39.75 -22.48
CA GLU A 10 13.84 -39.21 -23.48
C GLU A 10 13.69 -37.70 -23.28
N GLU A 11 14.35 -36.90 -24.13
CA GLU A 11 14.08 -35.47 -24.28
C GLU A 11 12.74 -35.27 -25.01
N GLN A 12 11.70 -34.84 -24.30
CA GLN A 12 10.49 -34.27 -24.91
C GLN A 12 10.67 -32.76 -25.06
N GLN A 13 10.90 -32.30 -26.29
CA GLN A 13 10.79 -30.90 -26.69
C GLN A 13 9.32 -30.54 -26.88
N GLU A 14 8.78 -29.69 -26.02
CA GLU A 14 7.45 -29.10 -26.14
C GLU A 14 7.57 -27.77 -26.91
N GLU A 15 7.11 -27.77 -28.17
CA GLU A 15 7.00 -26.58 -29.03
C GLU A 15 5.81 -25.73 -28.55
N VAL A 16 6.06 -24.51 -28.09
CA VAL A 16 5.01 -23.53 -27.75
C VAL A 16 4.93 -22.48 -28.85
N ASP A 17 3.87 -22.57 -29.66
CA ASP A 17 3.50 -21.66 -30.74
C ASP A 17 2.91 -20.35 -30.18
N TYR A 18 3.64 -19.25 -30.35
CA TYR A 18 3.16 -17.91 -30.05
C TYR A 18 2.54 -17.30 -31.30
N GLY A 19 1.24 -17.53 -31.48
CA GLY A 19 0.42 -16.83 -32.46
C GLY A 19 0.36 -15.34 -32.16
N THR A 20 1.15 -14.55 -32.89
CA THR A 20 1.03 -13.09 -32.96
C THR A 20 0.12 -12.71 -34.12
N ASP A 21 -1.16 -12.49 -33.83
CA ASP A 21 -2.04 -11.75 -34.74
C ASP A 21 -2.05 -10.28 -34.35
N ALA A 22 -1.43 -9.49 -35.23
CA ALA A 22 -1.66 -8.06 -35.36
C ALA A 22 -2.99 -7.83 -36.08
N VAL A 23 -3.71 -6.75 -35.73
CA VAL A 23 -4.28 -5.75 -36.68
C VAL A 23 -5.02 -4.65 -35.90
N MET A 24 -4.50 -3.42 -36.09
CA MET A 24 -5.13 -2.10 -36.23
C MET A 24 -6.51 -1.84 -35.64
N GLU A 25 -6.66 -0.70 -34.92
CA GLU A 25 -7.41 0.43 -35.48
C GLU A 25 -7.05 1.77 -34.81
N SER A 26 -6.75 2.73 -35.66
CA SER A 26 -6.45 4.14 -35.41
C SER A 26 -7.72 4.95 -35.18
N THR A 27 -7.73 5.88 -34.22
CA THR A 27 -8.56 7.09 -34.36
C THR A 27 -7.90 8.29 -33.71
N GLU A 28 -7.37 9.18 -34.54
CA GLU A 28 -7.05 10.56 -34.21
C GLU A 28 -8.35 11.36 -34.02
N VAL A 29 -8.43 12.16 -32.97
CA VAL A 29 -9.33 13.32 -32.92
C VAL A 29 -8.49 14.55 -32.58
N VAL A 30 -8.22 15.31 -33.63
CA VAL A 30 -7.74 16.69 -33.58
C VAL A 30 -8.96 17.59 -33.33
N VAL A 31 -8.95 18.39 -32.26
CA VAL A 31 -9.69 19.65 -32.20
C VAL A 31 -8.78 20.72 -31.63
N GLN A 32 -8.50 21.72 -32.46
CA GLN A 32 -7.79 22.96 -32.16
C GLN A 32 -8.71 24.00 -31.53
N ASP A 33 -8.06 24.89 -30.78
CA ASP A 33 -8.32 26.34 -30.60
C ASP A 33 -9.59 26.84 -29.90
N ALA A 34 -9.37 27.54 -28.78
CA ALA A 34 -9.60 28.99 -28.74
C ALA A 34 -8.97 29.63 -27.50
N ALA A 35 -7.97 30.48 -27.73
CA ALA A 35 -7.43 31.43 -26.77
C ALA A 35 -8.43 32.58 -26.50
N GLN A 36 -8.56 33.00 -25.24
CA GLN A 36 -8.82 34.41 -24.94
C GLN A 36 -8.32 34.81 -23.55
N GLU A 37 -7.16 35.48 -23.60
CA GLU A 37 -6.58 36.32 -22.56
C GLU A 37 -7.42 37.62 -22.44
N LYS A 38 -7.76 38.07 -21.23
CA LYS A 38 -7.74 39.50 -20.88
C LYS A 38 -7.84 39.74 -19.38
N ALA A 39 -6.84 40.49 -18.92
CA ALA A 39 -6.68 41.11 -17.61
C ALA A 39 -7.73 42.19 -17.31
N SER A 40 -8.11 42.31 -16.04
CA SER A 40 -8.34 43.58 -15.32
C SER A 40 -8.33 43.26 -13.81
N GLU A 41 -7.25 43.56 -13.09
CA GLU A 41 -7.02 44.84 -12.40
C GLU A 41 -7.81 44.94 -11.08
N GLU A 42 -7.12 44.49 -10.03
CA GLU A 42 -6.94 45.17 -8.74
C GLU A 42 -8.08 46.05 -8.21
N THR A 43 -8.79 45.53 -7.20
CA THR A 43 -9.42 46.37 -6.17
C THR A 43 -9.06 45.80 -4.81
N VAL A 44 -8.04 46.40 -4.22
CA VAL A 44 -7.69 46.29 -2.81
C VAL A 44 -8.73 47.09 -2.03
N GLU A 45 -9.52 46.45 -1.18
CA GLU A 45 -9.98 47.09 0.06
C GLU A 45 -10.44 46.08 1.13
N VAL A 46 -9.84 46.25 2.31
CA VAL A 46 -10.25 45.82 3.65
C VAL A 46 -10.10 44.34 4.01
N HIS A 47 -8.86 43.96 4.34
CA HIS A 47 -8.56 42.88 5.28
C HIS A 47 -9.07 43.29 6.68
N GLN A 48 -10.33 42.95 6.98
CA GLN A 48 -10.81 42.87 8.36
C GLN A 48 -10.05 41.73 9.04
N GLU A 49 -9.47 42.02 10.21
CA GLU A 49 -8.92 41.05 11.15
C GLU A 49 -9.87 39.86 11.31
N THR A 50 -9.52 38.74 10.66
CA THR A 50 -10.10 37.45 10.98
C THR A 50 -9.63 37.08 12.38
N LYS A 51 -10.52 37.30 13.36
CA LYS A 51 -10.47 36.64 14.67
C LYS A 51 -10.02 35.19 14.46
N PRO A 52 -9.13 34.63 15.32
CA PRO A 52 -8.71 33.25 15.19
C PRO A 52 -9.97 32.40 15.06
N ARG A 53 -10.06 31.63 13.97
CA ARG A 53 -11.11 30.61 13.80
C ARG A 53 -11.15 29.86 15.12
N GLY A 54 -12.24 30.04 15.86
CA GLY A 54 -12.48 29.29 17.07
C GLY A 54 -12.28 27.82 16.71
N PHE A 55 -11.59 27.10 17.60
CA PHE A 55 -11.53 25.65 17.55
C PHE A 55 -12.98 25.18 17.39
N VAL A 56 -13.35 24.79 16.17
CA VAL A 56 -14.57 24.02 15.96
C VAL A 56 -14.18 22.69 16.56
N GLU A 57 -14.61 22.43 17.79
CA GLU A 57 -14.76 21.06 18.24
C GLU A 57 -15.54 20.39 17.11
N GLU A 58 -14.85 19.53 16.35
CA GLU A 58 -15.53 18.58 15.48
C GLU A 58 -16.52 17.88 16.40
N GLY A 59 -17.80 18.20 16.23
CA GLY A 59 -18.84 17.73 17.13
C GLY A 59 -18.69 16.22 17.25
N ASP A 60 -18.65 15.75 18.50
CA ASP A 60 -18.73 14.34 18.83
C ASP A 60 -19.77 13.72 17.89
N CYS A 61 -19.34 12.73 17.11
CA CYS A 61 -20.16 12.05 16.12
C CYS A 61 -21.54 11.81 16.74
N GLU A 62 -22.59 12.43 16.18
CA GLU A 62 -23.94 12.17 16.66
C GLU A 62 -24.15 10.64 16.63
N PRO A 63 -24.78 10.04 17.66
CA PRO A 63 -24.91 8.60 17.76
C PRO A 63 -25.61 8.09 16.50
N VAL A 64 -24.83 7.53 15.60
CA VAL A 64 -25.32 7.11 14.29
C VAL A 64 -26.18 5.89 14.53
N GLU A 65 -27.47 6.02 14.21
CA GLU A 65 -28.40 4.89 14.24
C GLU A 65 -27.84 3.76 13.38
N GLU A 66 -27.68 2.58 13.99
CA GLU A 66 -27.17 1.32 13.42
C GLU A 66 -26.49 1.49 12.05
N GLU A 67 -25.25 1.99 12.04
CA GLU A 67 -24.46 2.08 10.82
C GLU A 67 -24.43 0.72 10.11
N GLU A 68 -24.60 0.75 8.80
CA GLU A 68 -24.57 -0.41 7.94
C GLU A 68 -23.20 -1.10 8.07
N ARG A 69 -23.14 -2.13 8.94
CA ARG A 69 -21.93 -2.92 9.15
C ARG A 69 -21.57 -3.59 7.82
N LEU A 70 -20.27 -3.71 7.57
CA LEU A 70 -19.78 -4.52 6.47
C LEU A 70 -20.36 -5.93 6.59
N THR A 71 -21.17 -6.31 5.60
CA THR A 71 -21.74 -7.66 5.48
C THR A 71 -20.72 -8.64 4.91
N THR A 72 -19.74 -8.14 4.17
CA THR A 72 -18.63 -8.90 3.60
C THR A 72 -17.51 -9.06 4.62
N GLU A 73 -16.98 -10.27 4.73
CA GLU A 73 -15.80 -10.56 5.53
C GLU A 73 -14.56 -9.87 4.94
N CYS A 74 -13.83 -9.15 5.78
CA CYS A 74 -12.56 -8.53 5.41
C CYS A 74 -11.45 -9.59 5.48
N VAL A 75 -10.90 -9.96 4.33
CA VAL A 75 -9.80 -10.93 4.21
C VAL A 75 -8.64 -10.33 3.43
N PHE A 76 -7.45 -10.87 3.59
CA PHE A 76 -6.30 -10.50 2.75
C PHE A 76 -6.21 -11.42 1.54
N GLY A 77 -6.11 -10.82 0.35
CA GLY A 77 -6.06 -11.55 -0.92
C GLY A 77 -4.62 -11.81 -1.37
N PRO A 78 -4.28 -13.03 -1.85
CA PRO A 78 -2.93 -13.33 -2.34
C PRO A 78 -2.57 -12.60 -3.64
N LEU A 79 -3.58 -12.12 -4.39
CA LEU A 79 -3.36 -11.34 -5.61
C LEU A 79 -2.91 -9.91 -5.32
N ASP A 80 -3.28 -9.36 -4.16
CA ASP A 80 -2.90 -8.01 -3.72
C ASP A 80 -1.82 -8.08 -2.63
N ALA A 81 -0.86 -8.99 -2.79
CA ALA A 81 0.22 -9.20 -1.84
C ALA A 81 1.58 -9.37 -2.54
N THR A 82 2.64 -9.11 -1.80
CA THR A 82 4.00 -9.46 -2.24
C THR A 82 4.24 -10.97 -2.12
N LEU A 83 5.15 -11.49 -2.96
CA LEU A 83 5.47 -12.92 -3.04
C LEU A 83 5.98 -13.53 -1.73
N ASP A 84 6.57 -12.71 -0.88
CA ASP A 84 7.11 -13.08 0.44
C ASP A 84 6.07 -13.01 1.57
N THR A 85 4.81 -12.70 1.25
CA THR A 85 3.71 -12.69 2.21
C THR A 85 3.01 -14.04 2.25
N THR A 86 2.79 -14.54 3.46
CA THR A 86 2.06 -15.78 3.76
C THR A 86 0.75 -15.47 4.50
N PHE A 87 -0.24 -16.33 4.27
CA PHE A 87 -1.59 -16.19 4.81
C PHE A 87 -1.95 -17.43 5.61
N ASP A 88 -2.72 -17.24 6.68
CA ASP A 88 -3.45 -18.35 7.26
C ASP A 88 -4.57 -18.83 6.34
N ARG A 89 -5.17 -19.98 6.69
CA ARG A 89 -6.28 -20.56 5.91
C ARG A 89 -7.53 -19.67 5.90
N THR A 90 -7.69 -18.83 6.91
CA THR A 90 -8.83 -17.93 7.10
C THR A 90 -8.67 -16.57 6.42
N GLY A 91 -7.47 -16.22 5.95
CA GLY A 91 -7.15 -14.92 5.36
C GLY A 91 -7.08 -13.77 6.35
N GLY A 92 -7.03 -14.04 7.66
CA GLY A 92 -7.06 -13.03 8.73
C GLY A 92 -5.70 -12.78 9.39
N LEU A 93 -4.81 -13.78 9.37
CA LEU A 93 -3.44 -13.65 9.86
C LEU A 93 -2.46 -13.63 8.69
N ILE A 94 -1.56 -12.67 8.73
CA ILE A 94 -0.50 -12.48 7.73
C ILE A 94 0.87 -12.57 8.40
N SER A 95 1.84 -13.11 7.67
CA SER A 95 3.24 -13.16 8.09
C SER A 95 4.18 -13.04 6.89
N SER A 96 5.38 -12.54 7.11
CA SER A 96 6.43 -12.42 6.10
C SER A 96 7.41 -13.60 6.18
N TYR A 97 7.90 -14.09 5.03
CA TYR A 97 9.05 -14.99 5.00
C TYR A 97 10.30 -14.29 5.58
N SER A 98 10.90 -14.88 6.60
CA SER A 98 12.07 -14.31 7.31
C SER A 98 13.37 -15.08 7.07
N THR A 99 13.34 -16.10 6.22
CA THR A 99 14.48 -16.98 5.93
C THR A 99 15.13 -16.62 4.59
N GLU A 100 16.34 -17.11 4.35
CA GLU A 100 16.98 -17.14 3.01
C GLU A 100 17.14 -15.79 2.28
N GLY A 101 17.23 -14.68 3.02
CA GLY A 101 17.41 -13.34 2.44
C GLY A 101 16.10 -12.56 2.28
N PHE A 102 14.95 -13.20 2.47
CA PHE A 102 13.65 -12.53 2.43
C PHE A 102 13.44 -11.54 3.59
N GLN A 103 14.21 -11.65 4.68
CA GLN A 103 14.19 -10.68 5.79
C GLN A 103 14.59 -9.25 5.40
N TYR A 104 15.17 -9.05 4.21
CA TYR A 104 15.55 -7.74 3.69
C TYR A 104 14.52 -7.17 2.70
N LEU A 105 13.50 -7.94 2.34
CA LEU A 105 12.43 -7.50 1.46
C LEU A 105 11.32 -6.82 2.27
N LEU A 106 10.59 -5.93 1.60
CA LEU A 106 9.39 -5.34 2.17
C LEU A 106 8.21 -6.21 1.77
N SER A 107 7.58 -6.83 2.76
CA SER A 107 6.32 -7.54 2.57
C SER A 107 5.15 -6.56 2.67
N GLY A 108 4.13 -6.75 1.86
CA GLY A 108 2.95 -5.90 1.86
C GLY A 108 1.73 -6.63 1.33
N VAL A 109 0.56 -6.25 1.84
CA VAL A 109 -0.72 -6.80 1.41
C VAL A 109 -1.85 -5.80 1.57
N ARG A 110 -2.86 -5.89 0.71
CA ARG A 110 -4.10 -5.12 0.77
C ARG A 110 -5.26 -5.99 1.24
N ALA A 111 -6.18 -5.40 2.00
CA ALA A 111 -7.45 -6.03 2.34
C ALA A 111 -8.36 -6.15 1.09
N SER A 112 -9.25 -7.14 1.08
CA SER A 112 -10.25 -7.37 0.03
C SER A 112 -11.34 -6.29 -0.03
N VAL A 113 -11.43 -5.46 1.00
CA VAL A 113 -12.42 -4.38 1.13
C VAL A 113 -11.74 -3.02 1.04
N GLY A 114 -12.47 -2.05 0.50
CA GLY A 114 -12.00 -0.68 0.35
C GLY A 114 -13.14 0.33 0.43
N ALA A 115 -12.77 1.58 0.70
CA ALA A 115 -13.71 2.69 0.76
C ALA A 115 -13.90 3.34 -0.62
N LYS A 116 -15.12 3.78 -0.93
CA LYS A 116 -15.41 4.59 -2.11
C LYS A 116 -15.45 6.08 -1.74
N PRO A 117 -14.91 6.98 -2.59
CA PRO A 117 -14.99 8.42 -2.35
C PRO A 117 -16.46 8.87 -2.27
N GLY A 118 -16.75 9.78 -1.34
CA GLY A 118 -18.10 10.30 -1.12
C GLY A 118 -19.04 9.37 -0.34
N SER A 119 -18.55 8.24 0.17
CA SER A 119 -19.30 7.48 1.18
C SER A 119 -19.38 8.30 2.46
N LYS A 120 -20.57 8.41 3.04
CA LYS A 120 -20.83 9.15 4.29
C LYS A 120 -20.27 8.43 5.54
N HIS A 121 -19.57 7.33 5.35
CA HIS A 121 -19.16 6.45 6.44
C HIS A 121 -17.72 6.78 6.87
N ASN A 122 -17.54 6.86 8.17
CA ASN A 122 -16.21 6.90 8.77
C ASN A 122 -15.65 5.48 8.78
N PHE A 123 -14.46 5.29 8.22
CA PHE A 123 -13.82 3.98 8.22
C PHE A 123 -12.84 3.88 9.37
N VAL A 124 -13.05 2.89 10.22
CA VAL A 124 -12.14 2.51 11.28
C VAL A 124 -11.74 1.07 11.05
N PHE A 125 -10.43 0.80 11.16
CA PHE A 125 -9.91 -0.56 11.15
C PHE A 125 -8.98 -0.73 12.35
N GLU A 126 -8.89 -1.95 12.87
CA GLU A 126 -7.97 -2.33 13.93
C GLU A 126 -7.00 -3.38 13.39
N VAL A 127 -5.71 -3.20 13.66
CA VAL A 127 -4.69 -4.21 13.36
C VAL A 127 -4.05 -4.65 14.65
N ARG A 128 -4.07 -5.95 14.91
CA ARG A 128 -3.46 -6.56 16.08
C ARG A 128 -2.14 -7.21 15.69
N LEU A 129 -1.05 -6.75 16.30
CA LEU A 129 0.25 -7.40 16.19
C LEU A 129 0.30 -8.61 17.12
N VAL A 130 0.39 -9.82 16.54
CA VAL A 130 0.40 -11.07 17.31
C VAL A 130 1.82 -11.41 17.79
N GLU A 131 2.80 -11.32 16.90
CA GLU A 131 4.19 -11.69 17.17
C GLU A 131 5.16 -10.83 16.36
N VAL A 132 6.36 -10.59 16.92
CA VAL A 132 7.48 -9.94 16.24
C VAL A 132 8.71 -10.84 16.33
N LEU A 133 9.06 -11.47 15.22
CA LEU A 133 10.24 -12.33 15.14
C LEU A 133 11.49 -11.47 14.91
N THR A 134 12.32 -11.32 15.94
CA THR A 134 13.61 -10.62 15.78
C THR A 134 14.67 -11.57 15.22
N PRO A 135 15.22 -11.34 14.01
CA PRO A 135 16.25 -12.20 13.46
C PRO A 135 17.51 -12.15 14.34
N LEU A 136 18.02 -13.33 14.70
CA LEU A 136 19.18 -13.52 15.59
C LEU A 136 20.48 -12.95 15.01
N ASP A 137 20.59 -12.84 13.68
CA ASP A 137 21.82 -12.40 12.98
C ASP A 137 22.31 -11.01 13.39
N ALA A 138 21.45 -10.19 13.98
CA ALA A 138 21.82 -8.87 14.45
C ALA A 138 22.50 -8.87 15.85
N GLN A 139 22.90 -10.04 16.37
CA GLN A 139 23.73 -10.14 17.59
C GLN A 139 25.19 -10.56 17.32
N SER A 140 25.61 -10.90 16.09
CA SER A 140 26.88 -11.64 15.91
C SER A 140 28.14 -10.84 15.58
N SER A 141 28.10 -9.51 15.41
CA SER A 141 29.36 -8.76 15.29
C SER A 141 29.28 -7.35 15.86
N SER A 142 30.18 -7.04 16.79
CA SER A 142 30.36 -5.69 17.35
C SER A 142 30.93 -4.68 16.34
N HIS A 143 31.00 -5.04 15.05
CA HIS A 143 31.65 -4.25 13.99
C HIS A 143 30.80 -4.06 12.73
N ALA A 144 29.68 -4.77 12.56
CA ALA A 144 28.76 -4.48 11.46
C ALA A 144 27.71 -3.46 11.94
N HIS A 145 27.83 -2.21 11.49
CA HIS A 145 26.77 -1.21 11.57
C HIS A 145 25.60 -1.61 10.67
N LEU A 146 24.87 -2.67 11.05
CA LEU A 146 23.57 -2.94 10.45
C LEU A 146 22.56 -1.89 10.98
N PRO A 147 21.74 -1.29 10.11
CA PRO A 147 20.80 -0.25 10.49
C PRO A 147 19.85 -0.75 11.59
N ALA A 148 19.80 -0.01 12.69
CA ALA A 148 19.21 -0.43 13.97
C ALA A 148 17.66 -0.43 14.01
N LYS A 149 16.97 -0.66 12.88
CA LYS A 149 15.51 -0.77 12.84
C LYS A 149 15.10 -2.04 12.13
N LYS A 150 14.80 -3.07 12.93
CA LYS A 150 14.63 -4.45 12.46
C LYS A 150 13.24 -4.77 11.94
N HIS A 151 12.21 -4.02 12.32
CA HIS A 151 10.84 -4.28 11.88
C HIS A 151 10.11 -2.94 11.69
N ALA A 152 9.91 -2.53 10.44
CA ALA A 152 9.10 -1.37 10.13
C ALA A 152 7.71 -1.83 9.71
N LEU A 153 6.79 -1.95 10.68
CA LEU A 153 5.37 -2.16 10.35
C LEU A 153 4.79 -0.82 9.89
N ARG A 154 4.10 -0.82 8.74
CA ARG A 154 3.30 0.30 8.25
C ARG A 154 1.88 -0.16 8.02
N VAL A 155 0.91 0.63 8.46
CA VAL A 155 -0.51 0.33 8.30
C VAL A 155 -1.24 1.59 7.84
N GLY A 156 -2.13 1.46 6.86
CA GLY A 156 -2.87 2.60 6.35
C GLY A 156 -3.62 2.28 5.07
N PHE A 157 -3.82 3.30 4.24
CA PHE A 157 -4.62 3.25 3.04
C PHE A 157 -3.78 3.48 1.79
N SER A 158 -4.22 2.85 0.70
CA SER A 158 -3.72 3.07 -0.65
C SER A 158 -4.90 3.12 -1.61
N THR A 159 -4.77 3.83 -2.73
CA THR A 159 -5.70 3.64 -3.85
C THR A 159 -5.48 2.27 -4.50
N LEU A 160 -6.45 1.81 -5.30
CA LEU A 160 -6.33 0.54 -6.04
C LEU A 160 -5.13 0.55 -6.99
N ASP A 161 -4.89 1.68 -7.64
CA ASP A 161 -3.83 1.88 -8.64
C ASP A 161 -2.42 2.03 -8.00
N ALA A 162 -2.35 2.28 -6.69
CA ALA A 162 -1.07 2.31 -5.98
C ALA A 162 -0.53 0.89 -5.76
N GLY A 163 0.77 0.76 -5.51
CA GLY A 163 1.36 -0.52 -5.08
C GLY A 163 0.94 -0.91 -3.66
N VAL A 164 1.20 -2.17 -3.30
CA VAL A 164 0.93 -2.73 -1.95
C VAL A 164 1.90 -2.25 -0.88
N ILE A 165 3.04 -1.68 -1.28
CA ILE A 165 4.04 -1.13 -0.37
C ILE A 165 3.70 0.32 -0.03
N LEU A 166 3.20 0.52 1.20
CA LEU A 166 2.88 1.85 1.72
C LEU A 166 4.15 2.69 1.88
N GLY A 167 4.11 3.95 1.44
CA GLY A 167 5.29 4.82 1.42
C GLY A 167 6.08 4.81 0.11
N ALA A 168 5.72 3.96 -0.87
CA ALA A 168 6.41 3.87 -2.16
C ALA A 168 5.70 4.66 -3.28
N HIS A 169 4.40 4.96 -3.10
CA HIS A 169 3.56 5.62 -4.10
C HIS A 169 2.86 6.84 -3.48
N GLU A 170 2.62 7.88 -4.28
CA GLU A 170 2.05 9.17 -3.83
C GLU A 170 0.62 9.02 -3.30
N ALA A 171 -0.16 8.12 -3.88
CA ALA A 171 -1.52 7.80 -3.45
C ALA A 171 -1.57 6.80 -2.27
N THR A 172 -0.70 6.98 -1.28
CA THR A 172 -0.68 6.17 -0.05
C THR A 172 -0.58 7.06 1.18
N VAL A 173 -1.23 6.67 2.27
CA VAL A 173 -1.11 7.28 3.59
C VAL A 173 -0.99 6.19 4.63
N CYS A 174 0.01 6.26 5.51
CA CYS A 174 0.18 5.22 6.53
C CYS A 174 0.87 5.70 7.79
N PHE A 175 0.65 4.94 8.86
CA PHE A 175 1.32 5.10 10.13
C PHE A 175 2.38 4.01 10.25
N ASP A 176 3.58 4.37 10.70
CA ASP A 176 4.60 3.40 11.04
C ASP A 176 4.59 3.06 12.54
N SER A 177 5.18 1.92 12.89
CA SER A 177 5.36 1.46 14.27
C SER A 177 6.13 2.42 15.19
N ASP A 178 6.84 3.42 14.66
CA ASP A 178 7.51 4.45 15.47
C ASP A 178 6.60 5.67 15.76
N GLY A 179 5.35 5.66 15.28
CA GLY A 179 4.42 6.79 15.35
C GLY A 179 4.70 7.88 14.32
N GLY A 180 5.49 7.58 13.29
CA GLY A 180 5.65 8.43 12.12
C GLY A 180 4.48 8.25 11.16
N ILE A 181 4.16 9.31 10.43
CA ILE A 181 3.12 9.31 9.41
C ILE A 181 3.76 9.50 8.06
N TRP A 182 3.28 8.76 7.07
CA TRP A 182 3.72 8.84 5.70
C TRP A 182 2.60 9.40 4.84
N GLU A 183 2.92 10.43 4.08
CA GLU A 183 2.09 10.96 3.01
C GLU A 183 2.83 10.72 1.69
N GLY A 184 2.29 9.82 0.88
CA GLY A 184 2.95 9.36 -0.33
C GLY A 184 4.33 8.77 -0.02
N LYS A 185 5.39 9.41 -0.54
CA LYS A 185 6.79 9.00 -0.33
C LYS A 185 7.47 9.74 0.83
N HIS A 186 6.78 10.69 1.46
CA HIS A 186 7.34 11.56 2.47
C HIS A 186 6.97 11.08 3.88
N ARG A 187 7.96 11.00 4.76
CA ARG A 187 7.77 10.65 6.17
C ARG A 187 7.82 11.90 7.04
N HIS A 188 6.76 12.13 7.80
CA HIS A 188 6.67 13.15 8.82
C HIS A 188 7.15 12.59 10.17
N GLY A 189 7.98 13.36 10.85
CA GLY A 189 8.49 13.01 12.18
C GLY A 189 7.41 13.12 13.26
N ARG A 190 7.67 12.48 14.41
CA ARG A 190 6.81 12.59 15.60
C ARG A 190 6.61 14.07 15.97
N GLY A 191 5.37 14.52 16.13
CA GLY A 191 5.02 15.89 16.52
C GLY A 191 5.04 16.92 15.38
N SER A 192 5.29 16.51 14.14
CA SER A 192 5.00 17.34 12.96
C SER A 192 3.50 17.58 12.88
N ARG A 193 3.08 18.85 12.87
CA ARG A 193 1.68 19.19 12.52
C ARG A 193 1.51 19.07 11.00
N PHE A 194 0.37 18.55 10.58
CA PHE A 194 -0.12 18.65 9.20
C PHE A 194 -0.72 20.03 8.97
#